data_AF-A0A815DPP7-F1
#
_entry.id   AF-A0A815DPP7-F1
#
_cell.length_a   1.000
_cell.length_b   1.000
_cell.length_c   1.000
_cell.angle_alpha   90.00
_cell.angle_beta   90.00
_cell.angle_gamma   90.00
#
_symmetry.space_group_name_H-M   'P 1'
#
loop_
_entity.id
_entity.type
_entity.pdbx_description
1 polymer ?
#
loop_
_entity_poly.entity_id
_entity_poly.type
_entity_poly.pdbx_seq_one_letter_code
_entity_poly.pdbx_strand_id
1 'polypeptide(L)'
;MASKTTADDSDENTTISFGCDYAKSSNAKCHGKSCENEISKGTLRLSRLIRNPFIPQSSTREEQLMPVYYHVPCMINYLRTGNEKKKRITDVTNDLQGFADLKKNDQDRLKKLFHYEEKLQGNLSETSSTANTTYLEHDEQKKYWQISIENKSTKTKYGLLNETDSDAIILYKEFSNQSEAKKYYQTKIKEKLKGGYTLIKQTGDTTNTDNLIGTKRKRASTPAKRTKKQATVATRKQPTRSASMRKK
;
A
#
# COMPACT_ATOMS: atom_id res chain seq x y z
N MET A 1 27.29 13.46 -33.49
CA MET A 1 26.21 12.49 -33.18
C MET A 1 26.69 11.60 -32.05
N ALA A 2 25.91 11.43 -30.97
CA ALA A 2 26.05 10.36 -29.97
C ALA A 2 24.86 10.47 -29.00
N SER A 3 23.79 9.71 -29.22
CA SER A 3 22.63 9.74 -28.32
C SER A 3 22.96 9.07 -26.99
N LYS A 4 22.83 9.80 -25.88
CA LYS A 4 23.17 9.32 -24.54
C LYS A 4 22.07 8.41 -23.99
N THR A 5 22.02 7.17 -24.45
CA THR A 5 21.08 6.14 -23.96
C THR A 5 21.48 5.67 -22.56
N THR A 6 21.14 6.44 -21.54
CA THR A 6 21.24 6.03 -20.13
C THR A 6 19.87 5.63 -19.60
N ALA A 7 19.50 4.38 -19.84
CA ALA A 7 18.47 3.66 -19.09
C ALA A 7 19.09 2.32 -18.69
N ASP A 8 19.30 2.13 -17.38
CA ASP A 8 19.86 0.88 -16.83
C ASP A 8 18.73 -0.16 -16.76
N ASP A 9 18.47 -0.77 -17.91
CA ASP A 9 17.31 -1.63 -18.18
C ASP A 9 17.56 -3.08 -17.71
N SER A 10 18.36 -3.23 -16.65
CA SER A 10 18.90 -4.49 -16.11
C SER A 10 17.95 -5.24 -15.16
N ASP A 11 16.92 -4.57 -14.63
CA ASP A 11 15.84 -5.21 -13.88
C ASP A 11 14.96 -6.07 -14.81
N GLU A 12 15.19 -7.38 -14.87
CA GLU A 12 14.46 -8.32 -15.73
C GLU A 12 12.92 -8.27 -15.54
N ASN A 13 12.48 -7.91 -14.33
CA ASN A 13 11.07 -7.82 -13.95
C ASN A 13 10.42 -6.44 -14.27
N THR A 14 11.18 -5.47 -14.80
CA THR A 14 10.69 -4.13 -15.13
C THR A 14 9.69 -4.16 -16.29
N THR A 15 8.69 -3.28 -16.20
CA THR A 15 7.55 -3.25 -17.12
C THR A 15 7.85 -2.35 -18.33
N ILE A 16 8.07 -2.98 -19.48
CA ILE A 16 8.40 -2.31 -20.74
C ILE A 16 7.15 -1.68 -21.37
N SER A 17 6.07 -2.45 -21.49
CA SER A 17 4.76 -1.99 -22.01
C SER A 17 3.59 -2.70 -21.32
N PHE A 18 2.37 -2.21 -21.55
CA PHE A 18 1.14 -2.90 -21.16
C PHE A 18 0.39 -3.37 -22.41
N GLY A 19 -0.45 -4.39 -22.23
CA GLY A 19 -1.34 -4.88 -23.29
C GLY A 19 -2.65 -5.41 -22.76
N CYS A 20 -3.56 -5.74 -23.67
CA CYS A 20 -4.84 -6.36 -23.37
C CYS A 20 -5.28 -7.31 -24.48
N ASP A 21 -5.89 -8.42 -24.10
CA ASP A 21 -6.50 -9.37 -25.04
C ASP A 21 -7.67 -10.13 -24.38
N TYR A 22 -8.44 -10.84 -25.19
CA TYR A 22 -9.35 -11.88 -24.71
C TYR A 22 -8.57 -13.20 -24.58
N ALA A 23 -8.61 -13.83 -23.42
CA ALA A 23 -7.81 -15.02 -23.11
C ALA A 23 -8.03 -16.16 -24.14
N LYS A 24 -7.01 -16.49 -24.92
CA LYS A 24 -7.09 -17.51 -25.98
C LYS A 24 -7.28 -18.94 -25.44
N SER A 25 -6.79 -19.19 -24.24
CA SER A 25 -6.98 -20.42 -23.43
C SER A 25 -7.12 -20.04 -21.95
N SER A 26 -7.50 -21.01 -21.10
CA SER A 26 -7.63 -20.82 -19.64
C SER A 26 -6.31 -20.95 -18.88
N ASN A 27 -5.22 -21.37 -19.53
CA ASN A 27 -3.96 -21.78 -18.90
C ASN A 27 -3.16 -20.63 -18.25
N ALA A 28 -3.63 -19.38 -18.35
CA ALA A 28 -2.92 -18.21 -17.83
C ALA A 28 -3.33 -17.91 -16.39
N LYS A 29 -2.38 -17.98 -15.45
CA LYS A 29 -2.60 -17.58 -14.05
C LYS A 29 -2.54 -16.07 -13.89
N CYS A 30 -3.35 -15.54 -12.97
CA CYS A 30 -3.33 -14.12 -12.63
C CYS A 30 -2.15 -13.81 -11.69
N HIS A 31 -1.36 -12.77 -11.99
CA HIS A 31 -0.25 -12.33 -11.12
C HIS A 31 -0.66 -11.28 -10.07
N GLY A 32 -1.96 -11.22 -9.71
CA GLY A 32 -2.45 -10.33 -8.66
C GLY A 32 -2.06 -10.85 -7.27
N LYS A 33 -1.49 -10.00 -6.41
CA LYS A 33 -1.00 -10.36 -5.04
C LYS A 33 -2.02 -11.01 -4.09
N SER A 34 -3.29 -11.09 -4.47
CA SER A 34 -4.38 -11.72 -3.70
C SER A 34 -5.35 -12.45 -4.62
N CYS A 35 -4.85 -13.00 -5.74
CA CYS A 35 -5.64 -13.70 -6.75
C CYS A 35 -4.80 -14.82 -7.38
N GLU A 36 -4.99 -16.03 -6.89
CA GLU A 36 -4.30 -17.25 -7.37
C GLU A 36 -5.04 -17.93 -8.53
N ASN A 37 -6.17 -17.34 -8.95
CA ASN A 37 -7.08 -17.90 -9.95
C ASN A 37 -6.52 -17.85 -11.38
N GLU A 38 -6.88 -18.87 -12.16
CA GLU A 38 -6.69 -18.91 -13.61
C GLU A 38 -7.67 -17.99 -14.34
N ILE A 39 -7.25 -17.46 -15.48
CA ILE A 39 -8.00 -16.51 -16.31
C ILE A 39 -8.74 -17.28 -17.39
N SER A 40 -10.05 -17.47 -17.21
CA SER A 40 -10.92 -18.26 -18.10
C SER A 40 -10.87 -17.79 -19.57
N LYS A 41 -10.85 -18.75 -20.51
CA LYS A 41 -10.89 -18.49 -21.96
C LYS A 41 -12.04 -17.52 -22.35
N GLY A 42 -11.75 -16.58 -23.26
CA GLY A 42 -12.68 -15.54 -23.71
C GLY A 42 -12.82 -14.34 -22.77
N THR A 43 -12.22 -14.38 -21.57
CA THR A 43 -12.26 -13.27 -20.60
C THR A 43 -11.27 -12.17 -21.00
N LEU A 44 -11.69 -10.91 -20.85
CA LEU A 44 -10.80 -9.75 -20.96
C LEU A 44 -9.74 -9.78 -19.85
N ARG A 45 -8.47 -9.74 -20.25
CA ARG A 45 -7.31 -9.66 -19.35
C ARG A 45 -6.38 -8.53 -19.77
N LEU A 46 -5.63 -8.03 -18.80
CA LEU A 46 -4.56 -7.05 -19.01
C LEU A 46 -3.21 -7.74 -18.79
N SER A 47 -2.20 -7.33 -19.53
CA SER A 47 -0.83 -7.82 -19.40
C SER A 47 0.14 -6.67 -19.17
N ARG A 48 1.29 -7.01 -18.60
CA ARG A 48 2.51 -6.18 -18.68
C ARG A 48 3.58 -7.02 -19.35
N LEU A 49 4.33 -6.45 -20.29
CA LEU A 49 5.46 -7.12 -20.91
C LEU A 49 6.71 -6.82 -20.08
N ILE A 50 7.44 -7.89 -19.73
CA ILE A 50 8.74 -7.84 -19.06
C ILE A 50 9.80 -8.50 -19.94
N ARG A 51 11.09 -8.31 -19.62
CA ARG A 51 12.13 -9.17 -20.20
C ARG A 51 11.96 -10.59 -19.66
N ASN A 52 12.15 -11.59 -20.51
CA ASN A 52 12.14 -12.98 -20.12
C ASN A 52 13.55 -13.37 -19.62
N PRO A 53 13.75 -13.64 -18.32
CA PRO A 53 15.09 -13.93 -17.77
C PRO A 53 15.69 -15.24 -18.28
N PHE A 54 14.87 -16.11 -18.89
CA PHE A 54 15.31 -17.39 -19.44
C PHE A 54 15.71 -17.33 -20.93
N ILE A 55 15.61 -16.15 -21.56
CA ILE A 55 15.97 -15.94 -22.98
C ILE A 55 17.22 -15.06 -23.05
N PRO A 56 18.29 -15.51 -23.75
CA PRO A 56 19.53 -14.75 -23.83
C PRO A 56 19.30 -13.42 -24.56
N GLN A 57 20.03 -12.38 -24.16
CA GLN A 57 19.92 -11.03 -24.76
C GLN A 57 20.36 -10.95 -26.24
N SER A 58 20.82 -12.08 -26.82
CA SER A 58 21.13 -12.27 -28.24
C SER A 58 19.94 -12.73 -29.10
N SER A 59 18.82 -13.14 -28.49
CA SER A 59 17.57 -13.50 -29.20
C SER A 59 16.87 -12.28 -29.81
N THR A 60 15.85 -12.47 -30.64
CA THR A 60 15.03 -11.36 -31.15
C THR A 60 14.32 -10.60 -30.02
N ARG A 61 13.94 -9.34 -30.28
CA ARG A 61 13.27 -8.51 -29.26
C ARG A 61 11.92 -9.10 -28.85
N GLU A 62 11.23 -9.75 -29.77
CA GLU A 62 9.94 -10.41 -29.57
C GLU A 62 10.10 -11.66 -28.67
N GLU A 63 11.12 -12.49 -28.89
CA GLU A 63 11.45 -13.64 -28.03
C GLU A 63 11.84 -13.22 -26.60
N GLN A 64 12.55 -12.10 -26.47
CA GLN A 64 12.97 -11.56 -25.18
C GLN A 64 11.82 -11.02 -24.33
N LEU A 65 10.59 -10.90 -24.84
CA LEU A 65 9.46 -10.29 -24.13
C LEU A 65 8.39 -11.33 -23.75
N MET A 66 8.06 -11.41 -22.46
CA MET A 66 6.97 -12.26 -21.98
C MET A 66 5.81 -11.45 -21.35
N PRO A 67 4.54 -11.73 -21.71
CA PRO A 67 3.37 -11.09 -21.11
C PRO A 67 3.01 -11.74 -19.76
N VAL A 68 3.08 -10.96 -18.69
CA VAL A 68 2.59 -11.33 -17.36
C VAL A 68 1.13 -10.90 -17.23
N TYR A 69 0.21 -11.85 -17.07
CA TYR A 69 -1.23 -11.62 -17.16
C TYR A 69 -1.93 -11.33 -15.82
N TYR A 70 -2.98 -10.54 -15.89
CA TYR A 70 -3.81 -10.10 -14.77
C TYR A 70 -5.29 -10.03 -15.17
N HIS A 71 -6.18 -10.40 -14.26
CA HIS A 71 -7.57 -9.92 -14.31
C HIS A 71 -7.58 -8.38 -14.24
N VAL A 72 -8.50 -7.71 -14.95
CA VAL A 72 -8.63 -6.23 -14.96
C VAL A 72 -8.51 -5.60 -13.54
N PRO A 73 -9.32 -5.98 -12.52
CA PRO A 73 -9.18 -5.41 -11.17
C PRO A 73 -7.85 -5.75 -10.47
N CYS A 74 -7.21 -6.87 -10.82
CA CYS A 74 -5.90 -7.22 -10.29
C CYS A 74 -4.78 -6.35 -10.86
N MET A 75 -4.89 -5.94 -12.14
CA MET A 75 -3.99 -4.94 -12.73
C MET A 75 -4.17 -3.57 -12.06
N ILE A 76 -5.42 -3.13 -11.81
CA ILE A 76 -5.67 -1.88 -11.09
C ILE A 76 -5.04 -1.91 -9.69
N ASN A 77 -5.25 -2.98 -8.91
CA ASN A 77 -4.61 -3.13 -7.60
C ASN A 77 -3.07 -3.21 -7.67
N TYR A 78 -2.51 -3.79 -8.74
CA TYR A 78 -1.08 -3.73 -9.02
C TYR A 78 -0.62 -2.28 -9.30
N LEU A 79 -1.32 -1.50 -10.12
CA LEU A 79 -0.97 -0.11 -10.42
C LEU A 79 -1.12 0.82 -9.20
N ARG A 80 -2.14 0.59 -8.35
CA ARG A 80 -2.33 1.28 -7.07
C ARG A 80 -1.16 1.07 -6.07
N THR A 81 -0.23 0.14 -6.32
CA THR A 81 0.90 -0.16 -5.41
C THR A 81 2.26 -0.25 -6.12
N GLY A 82 3.27 0.44 -5.59
CA GLY A 82 4.68 0.31 -6.01
C GLY A 82 5.45 1.61 -5.97
N ASN A 83 6.72 1.60 -6.38
CA ASN A 83 7.63 2.75 -6.38
C ASN A 83 7.03 3.94 -7.16
N GLU A 84 7.43 5.16 -6.80
CA GLU A 84 6.97 6.39 -7.49
C GLU A 84 7.38 6.38 -8.98
N LYS A 85 8.61 5.95 -9.30
CA LYS A 85 9.12 5.67 -10.66
C LYS A 85 8.32 4.64 -11.47
N LYS A 86 7.45 3.82 -10.85
CA LYS A 86 6.81 2.67 -11.52
C LYS A 86 5.94 3.14 -12.69
N LYS A 87 6.23 2.64 -13.90
CA LYS A 87 5.42 2.88 -15.10
C LYS A 87 3.95 2.56 -14.83
N ARG A 88 3.07 3.50 -15.22
CA ARG A 88 1.62 3.45 -15.07
C ARG A 88 0.96 3.52 -16.45
N ILE A 89 -0.31 3.16 -16.51
CA ILE A 89 -1.17 3.46 -17.65
C ILE A 89 -1.81 4.81 -17.34
N THR A 90 -1.60 5.78 -18.22
CA THR A 90 -2.21 7.10 -18.22
C THR A 90 -3.34 7.16 -19.23
N ASP A 91 -3.08 6.73 -20.48
CA ASP A 91 -4.07 6.69 -21.55
C ASP A 91 -4.19 5.27 -22.12
N VAL A 92 -5.33 4.62 -21.85
CA VAL A 92 -5.62 3.26 -22.34
C VAL A 92 -5.64 3.13 -23.87
N THR A 93 -5.71 4.22 -24.63
CA THR A 93 -5.68 4.15 -26.10
C THR A 93 -4.26 4.07 -26.67
N ASN A 94 -3.26 4.57 -25.93
CA ASN A 94 -1.86 4.65 -26.37
C ASN A 94 -0.93 3.75 -25.54
N ASP A 95 -1.14 3.62 -24.23
CA ASP A 95 -0.30 2.83 -23.32
C ASP A 95 -0.56 1.30 -23.38
N LEU A 96 -1.66 0.88 -24.00
CA LEU A 96 -2.22 -0.47 -23.90
C LEU A 96 -2.33 -1.16 -25.28
N GLN A 97 -1.32 -1.97 -25.61
CA GLN A 97 -1.26 -2.73 -26.86
C GLN A 97 -2.46 -3.69 -27.01
N GLY A 98 -3.13 -3.66 -28.17
CA GLY A 98 -4.32 -4.47 -28.44
C GLY A 98 -5.66 -3.83 -28.04
N PHE A 99 -5.67 -2.58 -27.54
CA PHE A 99 -6.91 -1.90 -27.13
C PHE A 99 -7.93 -1.75 -28.27
N ALA A 100 -7.46 -1.53 -29.50
CA ALA A 100 -8.31 -1.38 -30.68
C ALA A 100 -9.10 -2.67 -31.01
N ASP A 101 -8.53 -3.85 -30.72
CA ASP A 101 -9.12 -5.16 -31.00
C ASP A 101 -10.21 -5.57 -29.99
N LEU A 102 -10.36 -4.80 -28.90
CA LEU A 102 -11.38 -5.05 -27.89
C LEU A 102 -12.78 -4.66 -28.38
N LYS A 103 -13.81 -5.36 -27.90
CA LYS A 103 -15.21 -4.99 -28.14
C LYS A 103 -15.48 -3.59 -27.58
N LYS A 104 -16.27 -2.79 -28.29
CA LYS A 104 -16.60 -1.40 -27.92
C LYS A 104 -17.04 -1.21 -26.46
N ASN A 105 -17.85 -2.13 -25.93
CA ASN A 105 -18.27 -2.11 -24.52
C ASN A 105 -17.09 -2.25 -23.54
N ASP A 106 -16.12 -3.12 -23.83
CA ASP A 106 -14.92 -3.29 -23.02
C ASP A 106 -13.93 -2.13 -23.17
N GLN A 107 -13.79 -1.57 -24.38
CA GLN A 107 -13.04 -0.33 -24.62
C GLN A 107 -13.57 0.82 -23.74
N ASP A 108 -14.88 1.06 -23.76
CA ASP A 108 -15.51 2.15 -23.01
C ASP A 108 -15.52 1.89 -21.50
N ARG A 109 -15.58 0.62 -21.08
CA ARG A 109 -15.40 0.20 -19.69
C ARG A 109 -13.98 0.48 -19.19
N LEU A 110 -12.95 0.14 -19.97
CA LEU A 110 -11.55 0.43 -19.62
C LEU A 110 -11.28 1.94 -19.58
N LYS A 111 -11.77 2.70 -20.57
CA LYS A 111 -11.67 4.18 -20.56
C LYS A 111 -12.26 4.78 -19.28
N LYS A 112 -13.48 4.39 -18.91
CA LYS A 112 -14.14 4.85 -17.66
C LYS A 112 -13.35 4.45 -16.40
N LEU A 113 -12.78 3.25 -16.37
CA LEU A 113 -12.02 2.73 -15.25
C LEU A 113 -10.69 3.48 -15.06
N PHE A 114 -9.91 3.67 -16.12
CA PHE A 114 -8.59 4.32 -16.00
C PHE A 114 -8.67 5.83 -15.78
N HIS A 115 -9.64 6.54 -16.37
CA HIS A 115 -9.94 7.93 -16.03
C HIS A 115 -10.42 8.11 -14.57
N TYR A 116 -10.97 7.05 -13.94
CA TYR A 116 -11.26 7.06 -12.51
C TYR A 116 -9.98 6.87 -11.66
N GLU A 117 -9.10 5.95 -12.05
CA GLU A 117 -7.78 5.77 -11.40
C GLU A 117 -6.86 6.98 -11.56
N GLU A 118 -6.92 7.67 -12.70
CA GLU A 118 -6.23 8.94 -12.95
C GLU A 118 -6.69 9.99 -11.95
N LYS A 119 -8.00 10.21 -11.81
CA LYS A 119 -8.57 11.16 -10.83
C LYS A 119 -8.24 10.79 -9.39
N LEU A 120 -8.25 9.50 -9.03
CA LEU A 120 -7.78 9.05 -7.72
C LEU A 120 -6.30 9.38 -7.46
N GLN A 121 -5.45 9.39 -8.49
CA GLN A 121 -4.04 9.74 -8.36
C GLN A 121 -3.82 11.27 -8.37
N GLY A 122 -4.52 11.99 -9.25
CA GLY A 122 -4.41 13.44 -9.45
C GLY A 122 -4.89 14.27 -8.26
N ASN A 123 -6.06 13.94 -7.68
CA ASN A 123 -6.54 14.64 -6.49
C ASN A 123 -5.53 14.54 -5.33
N LEU A 124 -4.94 13.34 -5.15
CA LEU A 124 -3.89 13.03 -4.16
C LEU A 124 -2.47 13.46 -4.63
N SER A 125 -2.38 14.32 -5.64
CA SER A 125 -1.15 14.93 -6.17
C SER A 125 -1.20 16.46 -6.04
N GLU A 126 -2.24 17.08 -6.60
CA GLU A 126 -2.35 18.54 -6.71
C GLU A 126 -2.90 19.19 -5.42
N THR A 127 -3.74 18.49 -4.64
CA THR A 127 -4.28 18.99 -3.36
C THR A 127 -3.27 18.85 -2.18
N SER A 128 -2.00 18.63 -2.47
CA SER A 128 -0.94 18.29 -1.50
C SER A 128 -0.57 19.41 -0.51
N SER A 129 -1.12 20.61 -0.68
CA SER A 129 -0.81 21.80 0.12
C SER A 129 -1.51 21.89 1.49
N THR A 130 -2.70 21.30 1.71
CA THR A 130 -3.50 21.64 2.91
C THR A 130 -4.31 20.53 3.58
N ALA A 131 -4.89 19.57 2.84
CA ALA A 131 -5.92 18.68 3.39
C ALA A 131 -5.38 17.33 3.92
N ASN A 132 -5.27 17.20 5.25
CA ASN A 132 -5.14 15.93 5.98
C ASN A 132 -3.95 15.04 5.55
N THR A 133 -2.73 15.54 5.74
CA THR A 133 -1.50 14.76 5.59
C THR A 133 -0.70 14.73 6.89
N THR A 134 -0.21 13.56 7.27
CA THR A 134 0.68 13.31 8.40
C THR A 134 1.98 12.70 7.89
N TYR A 135 3.13 13.26 8.29
CA TYR A 135 4.47 12.78 7.97
C TYR A 135 5.18 12.32 9.26
N LEU A 136 5.68 11.08 9.25
CA LEU A 136 6.38 10.46 10.37
C LEU A 136 7.77 9.95 9.94
N GLU A 137 8.73 9.98 10.85
CA GLU A 137 10.10 9.47 10.65
C GLU A 137 10.46 8.41 11.70
N HIS A 138 11.51 7.63 11.46
CA HIS A 138 12.11 6.73 12.45
C HIS A 138 13.62 6.86 12.39
N ASP A 139 14.19 7.60 13.35
CA ASP A 139 15.59 8.04 13.36
C ASP A 139 16.61 6.90 13.20
N GLU A 140 16.40 5.81 13.94
CA GLU A 140 17.30 4.64 13.96
C GLU A 140 17.25 3.84 12.66
N GLN A 141 16.06 3.64 12.09
CA GLN A 141 15.87 2.84 10.88
C GLN A 141 16.02 3.65 9.58
N LYS A 142 16.21 4.98 9.69
CA LYS A 142 16.22 5.95 8.57
C LYS A 142 15.06 5.75 7.59
N LYS A 143 13.84 5.59 8.13
CA LYS A 143 12.60 5.40 7.34
C LYS A 143 11.63 6.55 7.55
N TYR A 144 10.86 6.89 6.53
CA TYR A 144 9.73 7.82 6.64
C TYR A 144 8.41 7.19 6.19
N TRP A 145 7.31 7.70 6.70
CA TRP A 145 5.93 7.38 6.31
C TRP A 145 5.11 8.66 6.17
N GLN A 146 4.73 9.01 4.94
CA GLN A 146 3.74 10.03 4.65
C GLN A 146 2.39 9.37 4.40
N ILE A 147 1.38 9.73 5.20
CA ILE A 147 0.01 9.24 5.08
C ILE A 147 -0.88 10.43 4.79
N SER A 148 -1.66 10.39 3.71
CA SER A 148 -2.60 11.43 3.30
C SER A 148 -4.01 10.82 3.14
N ILE A 149 -5.04 11.57 3.53
CA ILE A 149 -6.45 11.19 3.35
C ILE A 149 -7.25 12.28 2.63
N GLU A 150 -8.01 11.88 1.64
CA GLU A 150 -8.90 12.75 0.91
C GLU A 150 -10.20 12.01 0.59
N ASN A 151 -11.35 12.63 0.89
CA ASN A 151 -12.66 12.06 0.61
C ASN A 151 -12.82 10.62 1.17
N LYS A 152 -12.92 9.60 0.31
CA LYS A 152 -13.01 8.16 0.65
C LYS A 152 -11.72 7.38 0.35
N SER A 153 -10.60 8.07 0.17
CA SER A 153 -9.34 7.51 -0.33
C SER A 153 -8.14 7.93 0.53
N THR A 154 -7.08 7.14 0.50
CA THR A 154 -5.81 7.43 1.18
C THR A 154 -4.62 7.11 0.29
N LYS A 155 -3.61 7.98 0.31
CA LYS A 155 -2.27 7.75 -0.24
C LYS A 155 -1.31 7.51 0.91
N THR A 156 -0.48 6.47 0.81
CA THR A 156 0.64 6.25 1.73
C THR A 156 1.92 6.17 0.91
N LYS A 157 2.86 7.09 1.11
CA LYS A 157 4.22 7.04 0.56
C LYS A 157 5.18 6.67 1.70
N TYR A 158 6.05 5.68 1.48
CA TYR A 158 7.06 5.30 2.47
C TYR A 158 8.36 4.86 1.81
N GLY A 159 9.49 5.23 2.41
CA GLY A 159 10.82 4.99 1.87
C GLY A 159 11.91 5.17 2.92
N LEU A 160 13.17 5.19 2.48
CA LEU A 160 14.32 5.54 3.31
C LEU A 160 14.59 7.05 3.22
N LEU A 161 15.00 7.65 4.34
CA LEU A 161 15.30 9.07 4.49
C LEU A 161 16.60 9.50 3.77
N ASN A 162 17.46 8.54 3.45
CA ASN A 162 18.75 8.75 2.81
C ASN A 162 18.73 8.42 1.30
N GLU A 163 17.58 8.01 0.75
CA GLU A 163 17.41 7.64 -0.66
C GLU A 163 16.61 8.69 -1.42
N THR A 164 16.67 8.66 -2.75
CA THR A 164 15.83 9.50 -3.60
C THR A 164 14.36 9.19 -3.38
N ASP A 165 13.55 10.24 -3.22
CA ASP A 165 12.10 10.17 -3.01
C ASP A 165 11.36 9.34 -4.08
N SER A 166 11.95 9.26 -5.28
CA SER A 166 11.47 8.51 -6.45
C SER A 166 11.45 6.99 -6.28
N ASP A 167 12.21 6.49 -5.29
CA ASP A 167 12.37 5.05 -4.98
C ASP A 167 11.42 4.60 -3.86
N ALA A 168 10.79 5.56 -3.16
CA ALA A 168 9.77 5.30 -2.17
C ALA A 168 8.52 4.63 -2.77
N ILE A 169 7.92 3.74 -1.98
CA ILE A 169 6.74 2.97 -2.37
C ILE A 169 5.47 3.77 -2.06
N ILE A 170 4.62 3.91 -3.07
CA ILE A 170 3.28 4.48 -2.94
C ILE A 170 2.24 3.36 -2.91
N LEU A 171 1.30 3.48 -1.97
CA LEU A 171 0.07 2.68 -1.87
C LEU A 171 -1.13 3.63 -1.91
N TYR A 172 -1.97 3.49 -2.95
CA TYR A 172 -3.29 4.07 -3.04
C TYR A 172 -4.33 3.07 -2.54
N LYS A 173 -5.20 3.50 -1.62
CA LYS A 173 -6.33 2.69 -1.15
C LYS A 173 -7.61 3.51 -1.09
N GLU A 174 -8.69 2.89 -1.57
CA GLU A 174 -10.05 3.41 -1.57
C GLU A 174 -10.90 2.64 -0.55
N PHE A 175 -11.94 3.29 -0.02
CA PHE A 175 -12.84 2.76 0.99
C PHE A 175 -14.31 2.98 0.61
N SER A 176 -15.23 2.27 1.27
CA SER A 176 -16.67 2.37 0.99
C SER A 176 -17.23 3.76 1.30
N ASN A 177 -16.63 4.47 2.26
CA ASN A 177 -17.02 5.79 2.72
C ASN A 177 -15.86 6.54 3.40
N GLN A 178 -16.04 7.84 3.62
CA GLN A 178 -15.05 8.69 4.31
C GLN A 178 -14.78 8.27 5.77
N SER A 179 -15.73 7.63 6.46
CA SER A 179 -15.54 7.21 7.86
C SER A 179 -14.54 6.05 7.95
N GLU A 180 -14.61 5.07 7.05
CA GLU A 180 -13.62 4.00 6.90
C GLU A 180 -12.23 4.53 6.53
N ALA A 181 -12.15 5.48 5.59
CA ALA A 181 -10.89 6.14 5.24
C ALA A 181 -10.28 6.85 6.47
N LYS A 182 -11.08 7.64 7.22
CA LYS A 182 -10.66 8.34 8.45
C LYS A 182 -10.20 7.35 9.53
N LYS A 183 -10.91 6.23 9.71
CA LYS A 183 -10.51 5.14 10.63
C LYS A 183 -9.18 4.52 10.22
N TYR A 184 -8.98 4.22 8.94
CA TYR A 184 -7.73 3.64 8.44
C TYR A 184 -6.55 4.60 8.61
N TYR A 185 -6.72 5.87 8.23
CA TYR A 185 -5.72 6.94 8.41
C TYR A 185 -5.25 7.04 9.88
N GLN A 186 -6.19 7.21 10.80
CA GLN A 186 -5.87 7.28 12.23
C GLN A 186 -5.24 5.98 12.77
N THR A 187 -5.68 4.82 12.28
CA THR A 187 -5.12 3.52 12.70
C THR A 187 -3.69 3.37 12.23
N LYS A 188 -3.37 3.74 10.97
CA LYS A 188 -2.00 3.69 10.44
C LYS A 188 -1.05 4.63 11.18
N ILE A 189 -1.49 5.85 11.52
CA ILE A 189 -0.70 6.75 12.38
C ILE A 189 -0.45 6.11 13.76
N LYS A 190 -1.48 5.57 14.41
CA LYS A 190 -1.37 4.89 15.72
C LYS A 190 -0.46 3.65 15.68
N GLU A 191 -0.48 2.88 14.59
CA GLU A 191 0.48 1.78 14.36
C GLU A 191 1.92 2.29 14.25
N LYS A 192 2.16 3.38 13.53
CA LYS A 192 3.52 3.92 13.32
C LYS A 192 4.10 4.51 14.61
N LEU A 193 3.31 5.30 15.35
CA LEU A 193 3.72 5.84 16.65
C LEU A 193 4.05 4.71 17.66
N LYS A 194 3.31 3.60 17.64
CA LYS A 194 3.64 2.39 18.44
C LYS A 194 4.90 1.67 17.94
N GLY A 195 5.19 1.74 16.65
CA GLY A 195 6.35 1.14 16.00
C GLY A 195 7.60 2.01 15.99
N GLY A 196 7.76 2.94 16.93
CA GLY A 196 8.96 3.77 17.10
C GLY A 196 9.05 5.02 16.23
N TYR A 197 8.03 5.31 15.40
CA TYR A 197 8.05 6.50 14.54
C TYR A 197 7.68 7.77 15.32
N THR A 198 8.36 8.87 15.04
CA THR A 198 8.10 10.23 15.54
C THR A 198 7.18 10.99 14.57
N LEU A 199 6.33 11.88 15.10
CA LEU A 199 5.51 12.78 14.29
C LEU A 199 6.30 14.06 13.98
N ILE A 200 6.50 14.36 12.70
CA ILE A 200 7.30 15.53 12.27
C ILE A 200 6.40 16.65 11.74
N LYS A 201 5.40 16.32 10.91
CA LYS A 201 4.45 17.30 10.36
C LYS A 201 3.04 16.71 10.29
N GLN A 202 2.05 17.52 10.61
CA GLN A 202 0.64 17.24 10.33
C GLN A 202 -0.03 18.50 9.76
N THR A 203 -0.86 18.32 8.74
CA THR A 203 -1.68 19.36 8.10
C THR A 203 -3.11 18.83 7.94
N GLY A 204 -4.12 19.68 8.14
CA GLY A 204 -5.53 19.28 8.14
C GLY A 204 -6.26 19.75 9.39
N ASP A 205 -7.58 19.80 9.33
CA ASP A 205 -8.44 20.42 10.33
C ASP A 205 -8.67 19.51 11.55
N THR A 206 -7.77 19.60 12.54
CA THR A 206 -7.76 18.75 13.73
C THR A 206 -8.76 19.22 14.79
N THR A 207 -10.04 18.94 14.56
CA THR A 207 -10.99 18.84 15.66
C THR A 207 -10.58 17.69 16.59
N ASN A 208 -10.00 18.05 17.75
CA ASN A 208 -9.65 17.20 18.90
C ASN A 208 -8.37 16.31 18.78
N THR A 209 -7.19 16.90 19.04
CA THR A 209 -5.92 16.15 19.26
C THR A 209 -5.03 16.65 20.42
N ASP A 210 -5.58 17.26 21.47
CA ASP A 210 -4.78 17.71 22.65
C ASP A 210 -4.23 16.58 23.55
N ASN A 211 -4.59 15.31 23.29
CA ASN A 211 -4.27 14.16 24.14
C ASN A 211 -3.16 13.23 23.60
N LEU A 212 -2.25 13.73 22.75
CA LEU A 212 -1.14 12.93 22.19
C LEU A 212 0.27 13.51 22.42
N ILE A 213 0.41 14.68 23.04
CA ILE A 213 1.72 15.27 23.33
C ILE A 213 2.28 14.71 24.66
N GLY A 214 2.88 13.52 24.59
CA GLY A 214 3.60 12.90 25.70
C GLY A 214 4.89 13.63 26.06
N THR A 215 4.80 14.81 26.70
CA THR A 215 5.96 15.62 27.07
C THR A 215 6.89 14.89 28.05
N LYS A 216 8.14 14.61 27.61
CA LYS A 216 9.22 14.14 28.48
C LYS A 216 9.61 15.24 29.49
N ARG A 217 8.91 15.35 30.62
CA ARG A 217 9.40 16.17 31.74
C ARG A 217 10.66 15.54 32.35
N LYS A 218 11.67 16.38 32.59
CA LYS A 218 12.98 15.98 33.12
C LYS A 218 12.87 15.42 34.55
N ARG A 219 13.82 14.57 34.94
CA ARG A 219 14.01 14.16 36.35
C ARG A 219 14.22 15.38 37.25
N ALA A 220 13.58 15.37 38.41
CA ALA A 220 13.96 16.14 39.60
C ALA A 220 13.94 15.18 40.81
N SER A 221 14.68 15.51 41.87
CA SER A 221 15.05 14.57 42.94
C SER A 221 14.07 14.51 44.13
N THR A 222 14.22 13.43 44.90
CA THR A 222 13.73 13.12 46.26
C THR A 222 13.92 14.29 47.27
N PRO A 223 13.21 14.34 48.45
CA PRO A 223 13.10 13.21 49.39
C PRO A 223 11.76 12.97 50.15
N ALA A 224 11.78 11.85 50.85
CA ALA A 224 10.72 11.16 51.59
C ALA A 224 10.00 11.91 52.74
N LYS A 225 8.82 11.38 53.12
CA LYS A 225 8.34 11.38 54.52
C LYS A 225 7.62 10.06 54.86
N ARG A 226 7.46 9.77 56.17
CA ARG A 226 7.28 8.42 56.74
C ARG A 226 6.26 8.39 57.87
N THR A 227 5.23 7.54 57.79
CA THR A 227 4.33 7.22 58.92
C THR A 227 3.85 5.77 58.94
N LYS A 228 3.81 5.17 60.15
CA LYS A 228 3.04 3.96 60.52
C LYS A 228 1.56 4.40 60.78
N LYS A 229 0.54 3.60 61.15
CA LYS A 229 0.31 2.29 61.80
C LYS A 229 -1.09 1.81 61.31
N GLN A 230 -1.70 0.64 61.59
CA GLN A 230 -1.40 -0.56 62.39
C GLN A 230 -1.94 -1.79 61.63
N ALA A 231 -2.53 -2.80 62.29
CA ALA A 231 -3.18 -3.97 61.70
C ALA A 231 -4.19 -4.60 62.70
N THR A 232 -5.14 -5.37 62.15
CA THR A 232 -6.02 -6.33 62.86
C THR A 232 -6.16 -7.61 62.02
N VAL A 233 -6.89 -8.61 62.52
CA VAL A 233 -6.31 -9.95 62.71
C VAL A 233 -7.35 -11.07 62.70
N ALA A 234 -6.97 -12.23 62.13
CA ALA A 234 -7.66 -13.52 62.19
C ALA A 234 -9.05 -13.56 61.46
N THR A 235 -9.64 -14.72 61.11
CA THR A 235 -9.41 -16.10 61.58
C THR A 235 -9.48 -17.15 60.45
N ARG A 236 -8.95 -18.35 60.72
CA ARG A 236 -8.67 -19.47 59.79
C ARG A 236 -9.58 -20.68 60.06
N LYS A 237 -10.11 -21.34 59.02
CA LYS A 237 -10.23 -22.82 58.88
C LYS A 237 -10.80 -23.29 57.52
N GLN A 238 -10.25 -24.39 57.01
CA GLN A 238 -10.79 -25.32 56.01
C GLN A 238 -11.04 -26.68 56.76
N PRO A 239 -11.30 -27.88 56.16
CA PRO A 239 -11.44 -28.29 54.73
C PRO A 239 -12.56 -29.32 54.43
N THR A 240 -12.45 -30.01 53.29
CA THR A 240 -13.17 -31.23 52.83
C THR A 240 -14.56 -31.00 52.18
N ARG A 241 -15.04 -31.86 51.27
CA ARG A 241 -14.43 -33.06 50.62
C ARG A 241 -14.90 -33.22 49.16
N SER A 242 -14.27 -34.12 48.43
CA SER A 242 -14.50 -34.39 47.00
C SER A 242 -15.66 -35.34 46.71
N ALA A 243 -16.29 -35.16 45.54
CA ALA A 243 -17.11 -36.15 44.86
C ALA A 243 -16.91 -36.02 43.34
N SER A 244 -16.66 -37.14 42.66
CA SER A 244 -16.59 -37.24 41.20
C SER A 244 -17.63 -38.26 40.75
N MET A 245 -18.36 -37.98 39.67
CA MET A 245 -19.29 -38.95 39.08
C MET A 245 -19.06 -39.16 37.60
N ARG A 246 -19.26 -40.42 37.19
CA ARG A 246 -18.97 -40.96 35.87
C ARG A 246 -19.92 -40.44 34.80
N LYS A 247 -19.42 -40.37 33.57
CA LYS A 247 -20.25 -40.54 32.37
C LYS A 247 -20.82 -41.96 32.32
N LYS A 248 -22.05 -42.10 31.83
CA LYS A 248 -22.44 -43.18 30.92
C LYS A 248 -22.71 -42.56 29.56
#